data_AF-A0A7V3I7G8-F1
#
_entry.id   AF-A0A7V3I7G8-F1
#
_cell.length_a   1.000
_cell.length_b   1.000
_cell.length_c   1.000
_cell.angle_alpha   90.00
_cell.angle_beta   90.00
_cell.angle_gamma   90.00
#
_symmetry.space_group_name_H-M   'P 1'
#
loop_
_entity.id
_entity.type
_entity.pdbx_description
1 polymer ?
#
loop_
_entity_poly.entity_id
_entity_poly.type
_entity_poly.pdbx_seq_one_letter_code
_entity_poly.pdbx_strand_id
1 'polypeptide(L)' 'MFEVMPFTEDMRRLTISNPTADQVRDLALAAGMRTMRDHAAEKILAGLTSIDEVRRKVFVGDDA' A
#
# COMPACT_ATOMS: atom_id res chain seq x y z
N MET A 1 -5.64 7.22 6.09
CA MET A 1 -5.01 7.03 4.76
C MET A 1 -5.54 5.73 4.21
N PHE A 2 -5.67 5.64 2.89
CA PHE A 2 -6.14 4.41 2.23
C PHE A 2 -5.06 3.93 1.27
N GLU A 3 -4.97 2.61 1.11
CA GLU A 3 -4.26 1.93 0.05
C GLU A 3 -5.31 1.38 -0.90
N VAL A 4 -5.26 1.81 -2.15
CA VAL A 4 -6.22 1.42 -3.17
C VAL A 4 -5.46 0.60 -4.19
N MET A 5 -5.74 -0.70 -4.22
CA MET A 5 -5.21 -1.63 -5.21
C MET A 5 -6.12 -1.60 -6.45
N PRO A 6 -5.65 -1.10 -7.60
CA PRO A 6 -6.45 -1.12 -8.82
C PRO A 6 -6.63 -2.56 -9.31
N PHE A 7 -7.87 -2.98 -9.51
CA PHE A 7 -8.18 -4.32 -10.01
C PHE A 7 -8.22 -4.31 -11.55
N THR A 8 -7.05 -4.36 -12.16
CA THR A 8 -6.87 -4.33 -13.62
C THR A 8 -7.17 -5.69 -14.26
N GLU A 9 -7.22 -5.72 -15.59
CA GLU A 9 -7.38 -6.96 -16.34
C GLU A 9 -6.16 -7.90 -16.17
N ASP A 10 -4.96 -7.34 -15.99
CA ASP A 10 -3.76 -8.12 -15.62
C ASP A 10 -3.93 -8.76 -14.24
N MET A 11 -4.49 -8.02 -13.27
CA MET A 11 -4.77 -8.55 -11.93
C MET A 11 -5.75 -9.72 -11.99
N ARG A 12 -6.81 -9.58 -12.79
CA ARG A 12 -7.78 -10.67 -13.03
C ARG A 12 -7.10 -11.93 -13.56
N ARG A 13 -6.25 -11.79 -14.58
CA ARG A 13 -5.50 -12.93 -15.13
C ARG A 13 -4.57 -13.57 -14.10
N LEU A 14 -3.83 -12.74 -13.37
CA LEU A 14 -2.90 -13.21 -12.36
C LEU A 14 -3.61 -14.06 -11.29
N THR A 15 -4.82 -13.67 -10.87
CA THR A 15 -5.57 -14.36 -9.83
C THR A 15 -5.93 -15.81 -10.20
N ILE A 16 -6.09 -16.11 -11.50
CA ILE A 16 -6.42 -17.46 -12.00
C ILE A 16 -5.27 -18.44 -11.76
N SER A 17 -4.03 -17.94 -11.71
CA SER A 17 -2.81 -18.76 -11.61
C SER A 17 -2.38 -19.07 -10.17
N ASN A 18 -3.22 -18.84 -9.16
CA ASN A 18 -2.86 -18.96 -7.74
C ASN A 18 -1.54 -18.23 -7.40
N PRO A 19 -1.51 -16.90 -7.59
CA PRO A 19 -0.30 -16.13 -7.37
C PRO A 19 0.03 -16.07 -5.88
N THR A 20 1.32 -15.93 -5.58
CA THR A 20 1.77 -15.55 -4.25
C THR A 20 1.36 -14.10 -3.93
N ALA A 21 1.29 -13.76 -2.65
CA ALA A 21 1.00 -12.39 -2.22
C ALA A 21 1.98 -11.37 -2.79
N ASP A 22 3.26 -11.73 -2.92
CA ASP A 22 4.30 -10.87 -3.47
C ASP A 22 4.06 -10.59 -4.96
N GLN A 23 3.67 -11.60 -5.74
CA GLN A 23 3.32 -11.41 -7.15
C GLN A 23 2.11 -10.47 -7.34
N VAL A 24 1.11 -10.59 -6.47
CA VAL A 24 -0.06 -9.67 -6.48
C VAL A 24 0.39 -8.26 -6.11
N ARG A 25 1.24 -8.12 -5.10
CA ARG A 25 1.78 -6.84 -4.64
C ARG A 25 2.57 -6.14 -5.74
N ASP A 26 3.47 -6.85 -6.40
CA ASP A 26 4.31 -6.29 -7.47
C ASP A 26 3.47 -5.79 -8.64
N LEU A 27 2.48 -6.58 -9.07
CA LEU A 27 1.57 -6.17 -10.14
C LEU A 27 0.71 -4.98 -9.72
N ALA A 28 0.24 -4.96 -8.47
CA ALA A 28 -0.54 -3.84 -7.95
C ALA A 28 0.28 -2.54 -7.93
N LEU A 29 1.53 -2.59 -7.46
CA LEU A 29 2.45 -1.44 -7.47
C LEU A 29 2.70 -0.95 -8.90
N ALA A 30 2.96 -1.87 -9.83
CA ALA A 30 3.13 -1.53 -11.25
C ALA A 30 1.86 -0.91 -11.87
N ALA A 31 0.68 -1.32 -11.41
CA ALA A 31 -0.61 -0.77 -11.82
C ALA A 31 -0.96 0.58 -11.15
N GLY A 32 -0.06 1.15 -10.33
CA GLY A 32 -0.25 2.45 -9.69
C GLY A 32 -0.84 2.39 -8.29
N MET A 33 -0.89 1.21 -7.66
CA MET A 33 -1.14 1.12 -6.22
C MET A 33 -0.04 1.90 -5.48
N ARG A 34 -0.46 2.76 -4.55
CA ARG A 34 0.44 3.42 -3.60
C ARG A 34 0.26 2.78 -2.25
N THR A 35 1.37 2.48 -1.59
CA THR A 35 1.31 1.86 -0.27
C THR A 35 0.81 2.87 0.77
N MET A 36 0.25 2.37 1.88
CA MET A 36 -0.06 3.24 3.02
C MET A 36 1.17 4.01 3.53
N ARG A 37 2.38 3.42 3.45
CA ARG A 37 3.64 4.05 3.88
C ARG A 37 4.01 5.23 2.98
N ASP A 38 3.90 5.08 1.66
CA ASP A 38 4.21 6.14 0.71
C ASP A 38 3.23 7.31 0.87
N HIS A 39 1.93 7.00 0.97
CA HIS A 39 0.90 8.00 1.24
C HIS A 39 1.11 8.71 2.58
N ALA A 40 1.68 8.02 3.58
CA ALA A 40 2.03 8.63 4.84
C ALA A 40 3.23 9.57 4.74
N ALA A 41 4.28 9.14 4.05
CA ALA A 41 5.46 9.96 3.80
C ALA A 41 5.11 11.26 3.05
N GLU A 42 4.28 11.18 2.01
CA GLU A 42 3.80 12.35 1.26
C GLU A 42 3.10 13.37 2.18
N LYS A 43 2.23 12.91 3.09
CA LYS A 43 1.51 13.82 4.00
C LYS A 43 2.38 14.41 5.10
N ILE A 44 3.39 13.66 5.58
CA ILE A 44 4.38 14.21 6.52
C ILE A 44 5.14 15.33 5.83
N LEU A 45 5.64 15.10 4.62
CA LEU A 45 6.39 16.10 3.85
C LEU A 45 5.54 17.34 3.50
N ALA A 46 4.23 17.14 3.28
CA ALA A 46 3.29 18.23 3.06
C ALA A 46 2.85 18.96 4.35
N GLY A 47 3.30 18.53 5.53
CA GLY A 47 2.89 19.11 6.83
C GLY A 47 1.44 18.84 7.22
N LEU A 48 0.80 17.85 6.59
CA LEU A 48 -0.62 17.51 6.80
C LEU A 48 -0.84 16.50 7.94
N THR A 49 0.21 15.87 8.43
CA THR A 49 0.19 14.93 9.57
C THR A 49 1.54 14.90 10.28
N SER A 50 1.60 14.32 11.48
CA SER A 50 2.85 14.15 12.23
C SER A 50 3.40 12.73 12.12
N ILE A 51 4.71 12.60 12.33
CA ILE A 51 5.40 11.30 12.38
C ILE A 51 4.77 10.39 13.45
N ASP A 52 4.42 10.95 14.61
CA ASP A 52 3.81 10.20 15.72
C ASP A 52 2.39 9.72 15.42
N GLU A 53 1.63 10.47 14.63
CA GLU A 53 0.31 10.03 14.16
C GLU A 53 0.44 8.90 13.14
N VAL A 54 1.38 9.02 12.21
CA VAL A 54 1.65 8.00 11.18
C VAL A 54 2.14 6.70 11.81
N ARG A 55 3.06 6.77 12.79
CA ARG A 55 3.54 5.59 13.54
C ARG A 55 2.38 4.80 14.14
N ARG A 56 1.46 5.47 14.84
CA ARG A 56 0.31 4.83 15.49
C ARG A 56 -0.76 4.30 14.53
N LYS A 57 -0.83 4.78 13.29
CA LYS A 57 -1.95 4.48 12.37
C LYS A 57 -1.57 3.66 11.14
N VAL A 58 -0.31 3.64 10.77
CA VAL A 58 0.20 2.95 9.56
C VAL A 58 1.10 1.78 9.91
N PHE A 59 1.80 1.85 11.05
CA PHE A 59 2.69 0.82 11.55
C PHE A 59 2.07 0.12 12.78
N VAL A 60 0.76 -0.18 12.74
CA VAL A 60 0.13 -0.97 13.80
C VAL A 60 0.57 -2.42 13.60
N GLY A 61 1.64 -2.80 14.31
CA GLY A 61 2.26 -4.12 14.24
C GLY A 61 3.64 -4.23 14.91
N ASP A 62 4.34 -3.11 15.17
CA ASP A 62 5.73 -3.15 15.69
C ASP A 62 5.86 -2.85 17.20
N ASP A 63 4.78 -2.99 17.98
CA ASP A 63 4.84 -3.05 19.45
C ASP A 63 4.64 -4.51 19.94
N ALA A 64 5.49 -5.43 19.48
CA ALA A 64 5.84 -6.71 20.11
C ALA A 64 7.01 -7.40 19.36
#